data_AF-A0AAW6XNG1-F1
#
_entry.id   AF-A0AAW6XNG1-F1
#
_cell.length_a   1.000
_cell.length_b   1.000
_cell.length_c   1.000
_cell.angle_alpha   90.00
_cell.angle_beta   90.00
_cell.angle_gamma   90.00
#
_symmetry.space_group_name_H-M   'P 1'
#
loop_
_entity.id
_entity.type
_entity.pdbx_description
1 polymer ?
#
loop_
_entity_poly.entity_id
_entity_poly.type
_entity_poly.pdbx_seq_one_letter_code
_entity_poly.pdbx_strand_id
1 'polypeptide(L)'
;MIKSLGAITDDPRIAVPPEEYTRIRRAKDYYSDKPVDVDYWVLGNKKKRKMNTVNMTQKASKRLASIIFNEQCSIKVNDNDLQKQLDEIFRESRFYTTFETNLQRAIALGSSAIRPYVEDDKIKLNWSDALGVYPLNANTTEVKEIALARKIVKTVNDEPHYYTLLEFHQWGNKQADEDGHEYTPYTITNELYESTDESETGTQVPLTSIEEYADLPQQATFTHITKPLFAFYRNPGDNNKSFTSPLGLGLCDNCRSILDDINVTQDGFYWDVKTGRRRVTIPQSWVRRQTQINGNPIPESQQMYWDTDDDVFVPVNARMDDSSAFKDLTINIRTDQYQAAMSYFLHEFENEIGLSEGTFTATPTGIQTATGVVSSNSMTYQTRSSYLTQVEDTIDQLVYAIAELLQTPELWSDQQPKWTGDLDSLVITPDFNDGIFVDQDAQFKNDLSALNAGAMPITEFTKRNYNLSDDEAAKWVEQLQREKATPAPDFEQFNPLADMQKQKDKGEVDGSTTKQDDEESKQDS
;
A
#
# COMPACT_ATOMS: atom_id res chain seq x y z
N MET A 1 31.08 -12.05 -30.91
CA MET A 1 31.64 -11.32 -29.75
C MET A 1 30.75 -11.68 -28.58
N ILE A 2 31.27 -12.29 -27.52
CA ILE A 2 30.45 -12.64 -26.34
C ILE A 2 30.11 -11.32 -25.64
N LYS A 3 28.82 -11.03 -25.47
CA LYS A 3 28.36 -9.82 -24.78
C LYS A 3 28.57 -10.02 -23.28
N SER A 4 29.19 -9.04 -22.62
CA SER A 4 29.46 -9.06 -21.18
C SER A 4 29.07 -7.71 -20.61
N LEU A 5 28.45 -7.72 -19.43
CA LEU A 5 27.97 -6.52 -18.75
C LEU A 5 28.55 -6.49 -17.33
N GLY A 6 29.11 -5.35 -16.91
CA GLY A 6 29.50 -5.14 -15.51
C GLY A 6 28.25 -4.89 -14.68
N ALA A 7 27.48 -3.86 -15.04
CA ALA A 7 26.15 -3.59 -14.53
C ALA A 7 25.10 -3.76 -15.65
N ILE A 8 23.84 -4.02 -15.27
CA ILE A 8 22.72 -4.08 -16.22
C ILE A 8 22.62 -2.76 -17.02
N THR A 9 22.85 -1.63 -16.35
CA THR A 9 22.85 -0.28 -16.95
C THR A 9 23.96 -0.03 -17.98
N ASP A 10 24.92 -0.95 -18.14
CA ASP A 10 25.94 -0.85 -19.18
C ASP A 10 25.38 -1.27 -20.56
N ASP A 11 24.17 -1.85 -20.62
CA ASP A 11 23.50 -2.14 -21.89
C ASP A 11 23.09 -0.82 -22.58
N PRO A 12 23.48 -0.61 -23.85
CA PRO A 12 23.25 0.64 -24.57
C PRO A 12 21.78 0.97 -24.80
N ARG A 13 20.86 0.01 -24.62
CA ARG A 13 19.41 0.25 -24.71
C ARG A 13 18.84 0.90 -23.46
N ILE A 14 19.54 0.86 -22.32
CA ILE A 14 19.03 1.38 -21.05
C ILE A 14 19.45 2.85 -20.94
N ALA A 15 18.47 3.74 -20.96
CA ALA A 15 18.70 5.19 -20.92
C ALA A 15 18.78 5.78 -19.49
N VAL A 16 18.78 4.94 -18.45
CA VAL A 16 18.77 5.37 -17.04
C VAL A 16 20.19 5.37 -16.47
N PRO A 17 20.62 6.45 -15.78
CA PRO A 17 21.95 6.51 -15.20
C PRO A 17 22.14 5.51 -14.05
N PRO A 18 23.35 4.92 -13.87
CA PRO A 18 23.64 3.98 -12.78
C PRO A 18 23.43 4.54 -11.36
N GLU A 19 23.54 5.87 -11.21
CA GLU A 19 23.33 6.57 -9.93
C GLU A 19 21.90 6.38 -9.39
N GLU A 20 20.91 6.24 -10.27
CA GLU A 20 19.51 5.99 -9.87
C GLU A 20 19.37 4.62 -9.19
N TYR A 21 20.02 3.59 -9.71
CA TYR A 21 20.01 2.27 -9.07
C TYR A 21 20.80 2.27 -7.76
N THR A 22 21.82 3.13 -7.63
CA THR A 22 22.49 3.35 -6.34
C THR A 22 21.55 4.01 -5.33
N ARG A 23 20.77 5.02 -5.74
CA ARG A 23 19.73 5.65 -4.93
C ARG A 23 18.68 4.64 -4.48
N ILE A 24 18.17 3.81 -5.40
CA ILE A 24 17.13 2.79 -5.13
C ILE A 24 17.67 1.70 -4.19
N ARG A 25 18.92 1.22 -4.38
CA ARG A 25 19.56 0.28 -3.42
C ARG A 25 19.64 0.88 -2.02
N ARG A 26 19.96 2.18 -1.91
CA ARG A 26 19.94 2.87 -0.62
C ARG A 26 18.53 2.93 -0.03
N ALA A 27 17.50 3.21 -0.83
CA ALA A 27 16.10 3.15 -0.36
C ALA A 27 15.72 1.75 0.15
N LYS A 28 16.16 0.69 -0.53
CA LYS A 28 16.01 -0.70 -0.09
C LYS A 28 16.72 -0.98 1.23
N ASP A 29 17.91 -0.45 1.43
CA ASP A 29 18.65 -0.59 2.70
C ASP A 29 17.87 0.02 3.88
N TYR A 30 17.26 1.21 3.71
CA TYR A 30 16.37 1.80 4.72
C TYR A 30 15.08 0.98 4.92
N TYR A 31 14.44 0.54 3.84
CA TYR A 31 13.20 -0.26 3.90
C TYR A 31 13.40 -1.61 4.60
N SER A 32 14.54 -2.26 4.38
CA SER A 32 14.90 -3.55 4.98
C SER A 32 15.49 -3.44 6.39
N ASP A 33 15.64 -2.22 6.92
CA ASP A 33 16.30 -1.94 8.21
C ASP A 33 17.67 -2.59 8.31
N LYS A 34 18.48 -2.41 7.25
CA LYS A 34 19.80 -3.00 7.19
C LYS A 34 20.64 -2.53 8.39
N PRO A 35 21.26 -3.44 9.16
CA PRO A 35 21.95 -3.07 10.39
C PRO A 35 23.06 -2.06 10.14
N VAL A 36 22.99 -0.93 10.83
CA VAL A 36 24.06 0.07 10.86
C VAL A 36 24.84 -0.10 12.15
N ASP A 37 26.17 -0.23 12.03
CA ASP A 37 27.05 -0.29 13.19
C ASP A 37 27.41 1.11 13.70
N VAL A 38 27.36 1.28 15.01
CA VAL A 38 27.85 2.45 15.73
C VAL A 38 29.21 2.13 16.33
N ASP A 39 30.20 2.94 15.97
CA ASP A 39 31.53 2.91 16.56
C ASP A 39 31.57 3.67 17.89
N TYR A 40 32.15 3.08 18.93
CA TYR A 40 32.34 3.75 20.23
C TYR A 40 33.65 3.31 20.90
N TRP A 41 34.13 4.11 21.84
CA TRP A 41 35.40 3.86 22.53
C TRP A 41 35.17 3.30 23.94
N VAL A 42 35.92 2.25 24.30
CA VAL A 42 35.97 1.68 25.64
C VAL A 42 37.42 1.46 26.04
N LEU A 43 37.89 2.11 27.11
CA LEU A 43 39.22 1.92 27.72
C LEU A 43 40.34 1.69 26.69
N GLY A 44 40.51 2.63 25.75
CA GLY A 44 41.56 2.59 24.73
C GLY A 44 41.29 1.73 23.49
N ASN A 45 40.18 0.98 23.45
CA ASN A 45 39.78 0.16 22.31
C ASN A 45 38.54 0.71 21.62
N LYS A 46 38.55 0.70 20.28
CA LYS A 46 37.37 0.97 19.46
C LYS A 46 36.52 -0.30 19.40
N LYS A 47 35.25 -0.20 19.80
CA LYS A 47 34.25 -1.27 19.72
C LYS A 47 33.15 -0.88 18.75
N LYS A 48 32.50 -1.90 18.20
CA LYS A 48 31.31 -1.78 17.34
C LYS A 48 30.10 -2.38 18.03
N ARG A 49 28.93 -1.85 17.73
CA ARG A 49 27.63 -2.40 18.11
C ARG A 49 26.61 -2.06 17.04
N LYS A 50 25.55 -2.85 16.97
CA LYS A 50 24.39 -2.49 16.14
C LYS A 50 23.65 -1.29 16.74
N MET A 51 23.21 -0.37 15.88
CA MET A 51 22.29 0.70 16.24
C MET A 51 20.91 0.09 16.54
N ASN A 52 20.23 0.60 17.56
CA ASN A 52 18.83 0.29 17.81
C ASN A 52 17.95 1.24 16.99
N THR A 53 17.43 0.73 15.87
CA THR A 53 16.66 1.50 14.88
C THR A 53 15.16 1.31 15.03
N VAL A 54 14.39 2.20 14.41
CA VAL A 54 12.96 2.03 14.15
C VAL A 54 12.79 2.01 12.64
N ASN A 55 12.32 0.89 12.08
CA ASN A 55 12.08 0.77 10.64
C ASN A 55 10.87 1.63 10.19
N MET A 56 11.02 2.94 10.19
CA MET A 56 9.97 3.90 9.84
C MET A 56 9.67 3.90 8.35
N THR A 57 10.64 3.62 7.48
CA THR A 57 10.41 3.50 6.04
C THR A 57 9.43 2.37 5.71
N GLN A 58 9.60 1.20 6.33
CA GLN A 58 8.66 0.08 6.15
C GLN A 58 7.28 0.39 6.73
N LYS A 59 7.22 1.01 7.92
CA LYS A 59 5.95 1.38 8.56
C LYS A 59 5.17 2.42 7.74
N ALA A 60 5.86 3.43 7.24
CA ALA A 60 5.27 4.51 6.45
C ALA A 60 4.77 4.03 5.09
N SER A 61 5.59 3.27 4.36
CA SER A 61 5.18 2.66 3.09
C SER A 61 4.00 1.71 3.27
N LYS A 62 3.97 0.90 4.34
CA LYS A 62 2.83 0.03 4.66
C LYS A 62 1.58 0.85 4.94
N ARG A 63 1.68 1.91 5.75
CA ARG A 63 0.55 2.75 6.11
C ARG A 63 -0.04 3.42 4.87
N LEU A 64 0.79 3.99 3.99
CA LEU A 64 0.32 4.57 2.73
C LEU A 64 -0.33 3.53 1.83
N ALA A 65 0.30 2.36 1.62
CA ALA A 65 -0.27 1.30 0.79
C ALA A 65 -1.67 0.89 1.28
N SER A 66 -1.85 0.69 2.59
CA SER A 66 -3.14 0.31 3.19
C SER A 66 -4.24 1.37 3.07
N ILE A 67 -3.86 2.65 2.94
CA ILE A 67 -4.80 3.77 2.76
C ILE A 67 -5.19 3.89 1.27
N ILE A 68 -4.26 3.55 0.36
CA ILE A 68 -4.45 3.67 -1.08
C ILE A 68 -5.28 2.49 -1.61
N PHE A 69 -4.90 1.26 -1.26
CA PHE A 69 -5.51 0.05 -1.80
C PHE A 69 -5.76 -0.97 -0.69
N ASN A 70 -6.97 -1.51 -0.64
CA ASN A 70 -7.36 -2.56 0.29
C ASN A 70 -8.17 -3.64 -0.45
N GLU A 71 -8.53 -4.71 0.27
CA GLU A 71 -9.24 -5.87 -0.31
C GLU A 71 -10.67 -5.58 -0.81
N GLN A 72 -11.22 -4.41 -0.50
CA GLN A 72 -12.55 -4.00 -0.94
C GLN A 72 -12.51 -3.19 -2.25
N CYS A 73 -11.33 -2.93 -2.80
CA CYS A 73 -11.21 -2.31 -4.12
C CYS A 73 -11.80 -3.23 -5.21
N SER A 74 -12.40 -2.65 -6.24
CA SER A 74 -12.91 -3.39 -7.39
C SER A 74 -12.52 -2.71 -8.70
N ILE A 75 -12.20 -3.48 -9.72
CA ILE A 75 -11.87 -2.99 -11.06
C ILE A 75 -13.01 -3.37 -11.98
N LYS A 76 -13.69 -2.36 -12.55
CA LYS A 76 -14.80 -2.55 -13.48
C LYS A 76 -14.43 -2.11 -14.88
N VAL A 77 -14.94 -2.82 -15.89
CA VAL A 77 -14.83 -2.46 -17.30
C VAL A 77 -16.21 -2.39 -17.96
N ASN A 78 -16.34 -1.62 -19.04
CA ASN A 78 -17.58 -1.49 -19.81
C ASN A 78 -17.91 -2.69 -20.73
N ASP A 79 -17.07 -3.73 -20.76
CA ASP A 79 -17.27 -4.97 -21.52
C ASP A 79 -17.53 -6.15 -20.57
N ASN A 80 -18.71 -6.76 -20.66
CA ASN A 80 -19.14 -7.84 -19.76
C ASN A 80 -18.35 -9.14 -19.92
N ASP A 81 -17.83 -9.43 -21.11
CA ASP A 81 -17.07 -10.65 -21.35
C ASP A 81 -15.63 -10.48 -20.90
N LEU A 82 -15.03 -9.31 -21.12
CA LEU A 82 -13.74 -8.96 -20.53
C LEU A 82 -13.82 -8.91 -18.99
N GLN A 83 -14.90 -8.36 -18.42
CA GLN A 83 -15.09 -8.32 -16.96
C GLN A 83 -15.00 -9.72 -16.34
N LYS A 84 -15.67 -10.72 -16.93
CA LYS A 84 -15.64 -12.10 -16.42
C LYS A 84 -14.23 -12.69 -16.48
N GLN A 85 -13.50 -12.43 -17.56
CA GLN A 85 -12.10 -12.86 -17.71
C GLN A 85 -11.21 -12.20 -16.65
N LEU A 86 -11.34 -10.88 -16.47
CA LEU A 86 -10.58 -10.13 -15.46
C LEU A 86 -10.87 -10.62 -14.04
N ASP A 87 -12.13 -10.87 -13.70
CA ASP A 87 -12.52 -11.39 -12.38
C ASP A 87 -11.87 -12.75 -12.11
N GLU A 88 -11.81 -13.63 -13.11
CA GLU A 88 -11.14 -14.92 -12.99
C GLU A 88 -9.62 -14.76 -12.85
N ILE A 89 -8.99 -13.95 -13.70
CA ILE A 89 -7.54 -13.70 -13.68
C ILE A 89 -7.11 -13.07 -12.36
N PHE A 90 -7.82 -12.04 -11.87
CA PHE A 90 -7.49 -11.38 -10.61
C PHE A 90 -7.72 -12.29 -9.40
N ARG A 91 -8.71 -13.18 -9.45
CA ARG A 91 -8.92 -14.19 -8.42
C ARG A 91 -7.81 -15.23 -8.40
N GLU A 92 -7.44 -15.78 -9.55
CA GLU A 92 -6.38 -16.81 -9.66
C GLU A 92 -4.99 -16.26 -9.31
N SER A 93 -4.68 -15.06 -9.79
CA SER A 93 -3.42 -14.36 -9.46
C SER A 93 -3.41 -13.76 -8.04
N ARG A 94 -4.51 -13.86 -7.29
CA ARG A 94 -4.67 -13.27 -5.96
C ARG A 94 -4.37 -11.76 -5.93
N PHE A 95 -4.69 -11.07 -7.01
CA PHE A 95 -4.34 -9.66 -7.24
C PHE A 95 -4.76 -8.77 -6.06
N TYR A 96 -6.04 -8.77 -5.69
CA TYR A 96 -6.56 -7.90 -4.61
C TYR A 96 -5.89 -8.13 -3.24
N THR A 97 -5.41 -9.34 -2.97
CA THR A 97 -4.71 -9.65 -1.69
C THR A 97 -3.21 -9.37 -1.73
N THR A 98 -2.61 -9.32 -2.92
CA THR A 98 -1.16 -9.15 -3.09
C THR A 98 -0.77 -7.74 -3.51
N PHE A 99 -1.68 -7.01 -4.16
CA PHE A 99 -1.45 -5.66 -4.66
C PHE A 99 -0.95 -4.71 -3.58
N GLU A 100 -1.59 -4.68 -2.39
CA GLU A 100 -1.15 -3.82 -1.27
C GLU A 100 0.31 -4.09 -0.88
N THR A 101 0.71 -5.36 -0.80
CA THR A 101 2.08 -5.74 -0.42
C THR A 101 3.10 -5.36 -1.50
N ASN A 102 2.72 -5.47 -2.77
CA ASN A 102 3.56 -5.05 -3.89
C ASN A 102 3.65 -3.52 -3.96
N LEU A 103 2.52 -2.83 -3.81
CA LEU A 103 2.44 -1.38 -3.74
C LEU A 103 3.27 -0.83 -2.58
N GLN A 104 3.25 -1.47 -1.40
CA GLN A 104 4.13 -1.11 -0.29
C GLN A 104 5.60 -1.06 -0.71
N ARG A 105 6.09 -2.08 -1.41
CA ARG A 105 7.47 -2.12 -1.91
C ARG A 105 7.71 -1.07 -2.99
N ALA A 106 6.75 -0.89 -3.89
CA ALA A 106 6.79 0.11 -4.94
C ALA A 106 6.89 1.53 -4.37
N ILE A 107 6.09 1.86 -3.35
CA ILE A 107 6.12 3.14 -2.64
C ILE A 107 7.47 3.36 -1.95
N ALA A 108 7.99 2.34 -1.27
CA ALA A 108 9.27 2.45 -0.57
C ALA A 108 10.44 2.72 -1.53
N LEU A 109 10.45 2.11 -2.71
CA LEU A 109 11.56 2.17 -3.66
C LEU A 109 11.39 3.20 -4.78
N GLY A 110 10.16 3.63 -5.05
CA GLY A 110 9.81 4.68 -6.00
C GLY A 110 9.18 4.20 -7.31
N SER A 111 9.34 2.93 -7.68
CA SER A 111 8.81 2.37 -8.93
C SER A 111 8.59 0.86 -8.83
N SER A 112 7.78 0.33 -9.75
CA SER A 112 7.52 -1.10 -9.89
C SER A 112 6.98 -1.37 -11.30
N ALA A 113 7.00 -2.62 -11.73
CA ALA A 113 6.29 -3.06 -12.92
C ALA A 113 5.53 -4.37 -12.67
N ILE A 114 4.44 -4.54 -13.40
CA ILE A 114 3.63 -5.76 -13.44
C ILE A 114 3.63 -6.26 -14.87
N ARG A 115 4.12 -7.48 -15.08
CA ARG A 115 4.14 -8.12 -16.40
C ARG A 115 3.16 -9.29 -16.39
N PRO A 116 1.99 -9.17 -17.05
CA PRO A 116 1.15 -10.32 -17.30
C PRO A 116 1.80 -11.23 -18.36
N TYR A 117 1.64 -12.53 -18.22
CA TYR A 117 2.14 -13.53 -19.18
C TYR A 117 1.24 -14.77 -19.15
N VAL A 118 1.27 -15.53 -20.24
CA VAL A 118 0.50 -16.78 -20.36
C VAL A 118 1.40 -17.95 -19.98
N GLU A 119 0.92 -18.79 -19.06
CA GLU A 119 1.54 -20.05 -18.66
C GLU A 119 0.42 -21.04 -18.34
N ASP A 120 0.47 -22.24 -18.94
CA ASP A 120 -0.56 -23.29 -18.80
C ASP A 120 -1.99 -22.82 -19.16
N ASP A 121 -2.15 -22.11 -20.30
CA ASP A 121 -3.42 -21.49 -20.73
C ASP A 121 -4.05 -20.55 -19.69
N LYS A 122 -3.23 -19.96 -18.82
CA LYS A 122 -3.68 -19.02 -17.78
C LYS A 122 -2.80 -17.79 -17.75
N ILE A 123 -3.41 -16.64 -17.53
CA ILE A 123 -2.67 -15.40 -17.32
C ILE A 123 -2.17 -15.35 -15.88
N LYS A 124 -0.85 -15.25 -15.72
CA LYS A 124 -0.16 -15.06 -14.45
C LYS A 124 0.48 -13.67 -14.42
N LEU A 125 0.63 -13.11 -13.23
CA LEU A 125 1.20 -11.77 -13.02
C LEU A 125 2.59 -11.88 -12.41
N ASN A 126 3.59 -11.37 -13.10
CA ASN A 126 4.95 -11.23 -12.57
C ASN A 126 5.18 -9.82 -12.03
N TRP A 127 5.74 -9.72 -10.84
CA TRP A 127 5.98 -8.45 -10.14
C TRP A 127 7.47 -8.14 -10.12
N SER A 128 7.84 -6.97 -10.62
CA SER A 128 9.22 -6.47 -10.59
C SER A 128 9.29 -5.23 -9.72
N ASP A 129 10.17 -5.24 -8.72
CA ASP A 129 10.45 -4.05 -7.91
C ASP A 129 11.34 -3.05 -8.67
N ALA A 130 11.55 -1.86 -8.10
CA ALA A 130 12.36 -0.82 -8.75
C ALA A 130 13.80 -1.25 -9.13
N LEU A 131 14.38 -2.29 -8.50
CA LEU A 131 15.71 -2.79 -8.87
C LEU A 131 15.68 -3.75 -10.06
N GLY A 132 14.49 -4.28 -10.38
CA GLY A 132 14.23 -5.13 -11.53
C GLY A 132 13.70 -4.40 -12.76
N VAL A 133 13.48 -3.08 -12.70
CA VAL A 133 12.86 -2.31 -13.78
C VAL A 133 13.84 -1.31 -14.40
N TYR A 134 14.02 -1.40 -15.72
CA TYR A 134 14.98 -0.61 -16.50
C TYR A 134 14.33 0.03 -17.72
N PRO A 135 13.77 1.23 -17.59
CA PRO A 135 13.23 1.97 -18.73
C PRO A 135 14.28 2.18 -19.83
N LEU A 136 13.88 1.93 -21.08
CA LEU A 136 14.79 2.01 -22.23
C LEU A 136 14.87 3.43 -22.82
N ASN A 137 13.86 4.25 -22.55
CA ASN A 137 13.82 5.65 -22.96
C ASN A 137 13.83 6.60 -21.76
N ALA A 138 14.52 7.72 -21.89
CA ALA A 138 14.51 8.82 -20.92
C ALA A 138 13.28 9.72 -21.10
N ASN A 139 12.08 9.12 -21.12
CA ASN A 139 10.82 9.86 -21.15
C ASN A 139 10.18 9.86 -19.76
N THR A 140 10.16 11.02 -19.11
CA THR A 140 9.65 11.21 -17.74
C THR A 140 8.13 11.19 -17.63
N THR A 141 7.42 11.22 -18.76
CA THR A 141 5.94 11.25 -18.79
C THR A 141 5.37 9.86 -19.03
N GLU A 142 5.97 9.07 -19.92
CA GLU A 142 5.40 7.80 -20.35
C GLU A 142 6.51 6.78 -20.66
N VAL A 143 6.44 5.61 -20.02
CA VAL A 143 7.39 4.52 -20.20
C VAL A 143 6.77 3.44 -21.08
N LYS A 144 7.10 3.46 -22.38
CA LYS A 144 6.59 2.48 -23.38
C LYS A 144 7.47 1.25 -23.58
N GLU A 145 8.73 1.36 -23.17
CA GLU A 145 9.77 0.36 -23.41
C GLU A 145 10.58 0.17 -22.13
N ILE A 146 10.73 -1.08 -21.70
CA ILE A 146 11.41 -1.46 -20.47
C ILE A 146 12.25 -2.71 -20.67
N ALA A 147 13.28 -2.87 -19.85
CA ALA A 147 13.87 -4.15 -19.54
C ALA A 147 13.49 -4.58 -18.12
N LEU A 148 13.05 -5.82 -17.99
CA LEU A 148 12.77 -6.46 -16.71
C LEU A 148 13.90 -7.42 -16.38
N ALA A 149 14.49 -7.25 -15.19
CA ALA A 149 15.59 -8.07 -14.72
C ALA A 149 15.14 -9.03 -13.63
N ARG A 150 15.42 -10.31 -13.80
CA ARG A 150 15.20 -11.35 -12.80
C ARG A 150 16.51 -12.04 -12.46
N LYS A 151 16.88 -12.00 -11.18
CA LYS A 151 18.06 -12.69 -10.66
C LYS A 151 17.67 -14.01 -9.99
N ILE A 152 18.41 -15.07 -10.31
CA ILE A 152 18.34 -16.35 -9.60
C ILE A 152 19.76 -16.80 -9.24
N VAL A 153 19.88 -17.54 -8.13
CA VAL A 153 21.15 -18.12 -7.68
C VAL A 153 21.04 -19.62 -7.79
N LYS A 154 22.01 -20.26 -8.45
CA LYS A 154 22.15 -21.71 -8.47
C LYS A 154 23.52 -22.10 -7.95
N THR A 155 23.59 -23.24 -7.28
CA THR A 155 24.87 -23.80 -6.83
C THR A 155 25.38 -24.76 -7.90
N VAL A 156 26.53 -24.45 -8.49
CA VAL A 156 27.20 -25.28 -9.50
C VAL A 156 28.56 -25.63 -8.92
N ASN A 157 28.87 -26.91 -8.78
CA ASN A 157 30.15 -27.40 -8.21
C ASN A 157 30.48 -26.78 -6.83
N ASP A 158 29.50 -26.70 -5.92
CA ASP A 158 29.63 -26.09 -4.58
C ASP A 158 29.92 -24.58 -4.57
N GLU A 159 29.84 -23.89 -5.71
CA GLU A 159 29.99 -22.44 -5.83
C GLU A 159 28.66 -21.77 -6.24
N PRO A 160 28.33 -20.58 -5.70
CA PRO A 160 27.16 -19.83 -6.12
C PRO A 160 27.39 -19.18 -7.49
N HIS A 161 26.54 -19.53 -8.45
CA HIS A 161 26.44 -18.89 -9.75
C HIS A 161 25.18 -18.01 -9.78
N TYR A 162 25.37 -16.75 -10.16
CA TYR A 162 24.33 -15.74 -10.26
C TYR A 162 23.90 -15.60 -11.70
N TYR A 163 22.63 -15.88 -11.97
CA TYR A 163 22.05 -15.75 -13.29
C TYR A 163 21.09 -14.56 -13.32
N THR A 164 21.23 -13.71 -14.34
CA THR A 164 20.36 -12.57 -14.58
C THR A 164 19.66 -12.73 -15.93
N LEU A 165 18.35 -12.93 -15.90
CA LEU A 165 17.50 -12.88 -17.10
C LEU A 165 17.06 -11.43 -17.33
N LEU A 166 17.36 -10.89 -18.50
CA LEU A 166 16.87 -9.60 -18.98
C LEU A 166 15.83 -9.82 -20.07
N GLU A 167 14.61 -9.38 -19.81
CA GLU A 167 13.48 -9.39 -20.75
C GLU A 167 13.25 -7.96 -21.26
N PHE A 168 13.60 -7.70 -22.53
CA PHE A 168 13.48 -6.39 -23.16
C PHE A 168 12.16 -6.29 -23.92
N HIS A 169 11.37 -5.27 -23.62
CA HIS A 169 10.14 -4.91 -24.29
C HIS A 169 10.37 -3.66 -25.15
N GLN A 170 10.33 -3.82 -26.47
CA GLN A 170 10.73 -2.78 -27.43
C GLN A 170 9.74 -2.59 -28.57
N TRP A 171 9.55 -1.35 -29.00
CA TRP A 171 8.82 -1.00 -30.22
C TRP A 171 9.81 -0.84 -31.37
N GLY A 172 9.53 -1.51 -32.49
CA GLY A 172 10.30 -1.34 -33.72
C GLY A 172 9.92 -0.09 -34.49
N ASN A 173 10.48 0.05 -35.69
CA ASN A 173 10.04 1.10 -36.62
C ASN A 173 8.70 0.73 -37.25
N LYS A 174 7.89 1.74 -37.59
CA LYS A 174 6.67 1.54 -38.38
C LYS A 174 6.96 0.75 -39.66
N GLN A 175 6.16 -0.27 -39.89
CA GLN A 175 6.20 -1.15 -41.05
C GLN A 175 4.81 -1.18 -41.70
N ALA A 176 4.75 -1.52 -42.98
CA ALA A 176 3.49 -1.80 -43.66
C ALA A 176 3.42 -3.30 -43.97
N ASP A 177 2.25 -3.91 -43.78
CA ASP A 177 2.02 -5.29 -44.21
C ASP A 177 1.90 -5.40 -45.74
N GLU A 178 1.70 -6.62 -46.25
CA GLU A 178 1.53 -6.88 -47.69
C GLU A 178 0.29 -6.19 -48.29
N ASP A 179 -0.70 -5.85 -47.45
CA ASP A 179 -1.95 -5.19 -47.80
C ASP A 179 -1.89 -3.65 -47.62
N GLY A 180 -0.75 -3.11 -47.17
CA GLY A 180 -0.50 -1.68 -46.97
C GLY A 180 -0.94 -1.12 -45.62
N HIS A 181 -1.32 -1.95 -44.64
CA HIS A 181 -1.66 -1.48 -43.29
C HIS A 181 -0.40 -1.17 -42.50
N GLU A 182 -0.32 0.05 -41.95
CA GLU A 182 0.79 0.45 -41.08
C GLU A 182 0.63 -0.15 -39.68
N TYR A 183 1.69 -0.78 -39.18
CA TYR A 183 1.79 -1.26 -37.80
C TYR A 183 3.18 -0.98 -37.22
N THR A 184 3.30 -1.05 -35.89
CA THR A 184 4.59 -0.93 -35.19
C THR A 184 4.86 -2.25 -34.49
N PRO A 185 5.88 -3.04 -34.89
CA PRO A 185 6.11 -4.34 -34.29
C PRO A 185 6.56 -4.21 -32.85
N TYR A 186 5.97 -5.00 -31.96
CA TYR A 186 6.38 -5.11 -30.56
C TYR A 186 7.27 -6.34 -30.39
N THR A 187 8.49 -6.16 -29.90
CA THR A 187 9.46 -7.25 -29.75
C THR A 187 9.82 -7.45 -28.29
N ILE A 188 9.67 -8.69 -27.82
CA ILE A 188 10.19 -9.16 -26.54
C ILE A 188 11.47 -9.94 -26.81
N THR A 189 12.58 -9.55 -26.19
CA THR A 189 13.88 -10.25 -26.29
C THR A 189 14.35 -10.72 -24.93
N ASN A 190 14.67 -12.01 -24.82
CA ASN A 190 15.16 -12.64 -23.60
C ASN A 190 16.67 -12.91 -23.70
N GLU A 191 17.44 -12.32 -22.79
CA GLU A 191 18.89 -12.48 -22.70
C GLU A 191 19.28 -12.98 -21.30
N LEU A 192 19.98 -14.12 -21.23
CA LEU A 192 20.47 -14.67 -19.97
C LEU A 192 21.95 -14.36 -19.78
N TYR A 193 22.32 -13.91 -18.59
CA TYR A 193 23.69 -13.62 -18.20
C TYR A 193 24.08 -14.45 -16.98
N GLU A 194 25.34 -14.86 -16.91
CA GLU A 194 25.93 -15.62 -15.81
C GLU A 194 27.15 -14.89 -15.24
N SER A 195 27.21 -14.84 -13.91
CA SER A 195 28.34 -14.31 -13.15
C SER A 195 28.63 -15.20 -11.93
N THR A 196 29.89 -15.30 -11.54
CA THR A 196 30.33 -15.88 -10.26
C THR A 196 30.40 -14.82 -9.15
N ASP A 197 30.28 -13.54 -9.49
CA ASP A 197 30.20 -12.41 -8.57
C ASP A 197 28.76 -11.86 -8.52
N GLU A 198 28.21 -11.72 -7.30
CA GLU A 198 26.86 -11.18 -7.06
C GLU A 198 26.68 -9.73 -7.57
N SER A 199 27.77 -8.97 -7.57
CA SER A 199 27.78 -7.55 -7.92
C SER A 199 27.84 -7.29 -9.42
N GLU A 200 28.23 -8.30 -10.21
CA GLU A 200 28.35 -8.21 -11.67
C GLU A 200 27.20 -8.94 -12.38
N THR A 201 26.80 -8.42 -13.55
CA THR A 201 25.83 -9.12 -14.42
C THR A 201 26.48 -10.29 -15.15
N GLY A 202 27.72 -10.11 -15.61
CA GLY A 202 28.56 -11.15 -16.19
C GLY A 202 28.39 -11.35 -17.69
N THR A 203 28.61 -12.58 -18.16
CA THR A 203 28.66 -12.93 -19.59
C THR A 203 27.34 -13.52 -20.07
N GLN A 204 26.94 -13.18 -21.30
CA GLN A 204 25.73 -13.74 -21.91
C GLN A 204 25.91 -15.23 -22.20
N VAL A 205 24.93 -16.03 -21.77
CA VAL A 205 24.86 -17.49 -21.95
C VAL A 205 23.53 -17.89 -22.63
N PRO A 206 23.45 -19.06 -23.27
CA PRO A 206 22.20 -19.54 -23.86
C PRO A 206 21.10 -19.73 -22.80
N LEU A 207 19.83 -19.48 -23.16
CA LEU A 207 18.69 -19.70 -22.28
C LEU A 207 18.57 -21.15 -21.79
N THR A 208 19.02 -22.10 -22.62
CA THR A 208 19.10 -23.54 -22.29
C THR A 208 20.10 -23.90 -21.20
N SER A 209 20.90 -22.94 -20.71
CA SER A 209 21.80 -23.15 -19.57
C SER A 209 21.04 -23.38 -18.26
N ILE A 210 19.77 -22.98 -18.21
CA ILE A 210 18.88 -23.10 -17.05
C ILE A 210 17.61 -23.81 -17.51
N GLU A 211 17.27 -24.94 -16.86
CA GLU A 211 16.10 -25.76 -17.18
C GLU A 211 14.80 -24.94 -17.17
N GLU A 212 14.63 -24.04 -16.20
CA GLU A 212 13.48 -23.15 -16.05
C GLU A 212 13.30 -22.14 -17.20
N TYR A 213 14.34 -21.91 -18.00
CA TYR A 213 14.32 -20.99 -19.16
C TYR A 213 14.55 -21.70 -20.49
N ALA A 214 14.70 -23.02 -20.49
CA ALA A 214 15.06 -23.77 -21.69
C ALA A 214 14.00 -23.67 -22.80
N ASP A 215 12.72 -23.59 -22.44
CA ASP A 215 11.60 -23.46 -23.36
C ASP A 215 11.22 -22.00 -23.67
N LEU A 216 11.91 -21.02 -23.05
CA LEU A 216 11.63 -19.61 -23.27
C LEU A 216 12.19 -19.17 -24.64
N PRO A 217 11.39 -18.59 -25.54
CA PRO A 217 11.90 -18.11 -26.81
C PRO A 217 12.86 -16.94 -26.59
N GLN A 218 13.97 -16.94 -27.33
CA GLN A 218 14.95 -15.85 -27.29
C GLN A 218 14.34 -14.53 -27.77
N GLN A 219 13.43 -14.58 -28.74
CA GLN A 219 12.76 -13.42 -29.28
C GLN A 219 11.32 -13.78 -29.69
N ALA A 220 10.37 -12.92 -29.33
CA ALA A 220 9.00 -12.97 -29.81
C ALA A 220 8.63 -11.59 -30.37
N THR A 221 8.06 -11.56 -31.58
CA THR A 221 7.63 -10.32 -32.24
C THR A 221 6.15 -10.41 -32.56
N PHE A 222 5.41 -9.40 -32.15
CA PHE A 222 3.98 -9.26 -32.38
C PHE A 222 3.72 -8.07 -33.29
N THR A 223 2.78 -8.21 -34.23
CA THR A 223 2.49 -7.19 -35.25
C THR A 223 1.18 -6.43 -34.98
N HIS A 224 0.28 -7.00 -34.17
CA HIS A 224 -1.05 -6.44 -33.88
C HIS A 224 -1.15 -5.70 -32.55
N ILE A 225 -0.13 -5.76 -31.70
CA ILE A 225 -0.13 -5.15 -30.36
C ILE A 225 -0.05 -3.63 -30.48
N THR A 226 -0.91 -2.94 -29.73
CA THR A 226 -1.02 -1.47 -29.73
C THR A 226 -0.64 -0.83 -28.40
N LYS A 227 -0.80 -1.56 -27.29
CA LYS A 227 -0.41 -1.12 -25.94
C LYS A 227 0.73 -2.00 -25.39
N PRO A 228 1.61 -1.47 -24.53
CA PRO A 228 2.68 -2.27 -23.93
C PRO A 228 2.15 -3.49 -23.15
N LEU A 229 2.87 -4.61 -23.18
CA LEU A 229 2.51 -5.84 -22.47
C LEU A 229 2.99 -5.84 -20.99
N PHE A 230 2.99 -4.67 -20.36
CA PHE A 230 3.35 -4.46 -18.96
C PHE A 230 2.62 -3.24 -18.41
N ALA A 231 2.47 -3.19 -17.09
CA ALA A 231 2.07 -2.01 -16.35
C ALA A 231 3.25 -1.45 -15.57
N PHE A 232 3.46 -0.13 -15.64
CA PHE A 232 4.52 0.55 -14.93
C PHE A 232 3.96 1.49 -13.87
N TYR A 233 4.46 1.36 -12.66
CA TYR A 233 4.13 2.21 -11.53
C TYR A 233 5.31 3.11 -11.17
N ARG A 234 5.02 4.38 -10.90
CA ARG A 234 5.95 5.32 -10.26
C ARG A 234 5.25 6.09 -9.15
N ASN A 235 6.00 6.47 -8.12
CA ASN A 235 5.49 7.39 -7.11
C ASN A 235 5.14 8.75 -7.73
N PRO A 236 4.11 9.44 -7.21
CA PRO A 236 3.76 10.78 -7.66
C PRO A 236 4.85 11.80 -7.29
N GLY A 237 4.91 12.88 -8.07
CA GLY A 237 5.87 13.97 -7.89
C GLY A 237 7.06 13.89 -8.85
N ASP A 238 7.95 14.88 -8.75
CA ASP A 238 9.13 15.00 -9.60
C ASP A 238 10.34 14.25 -9.03
N ASN A 239 11.18 13.72 -9.90
CA ASN A 239 12.47 13.15 -9.50
C ASN A 239 13.53 14.26 -9.39
N ASN A 240 13.55 14.90 -8.22
CA ASN A 240 14.49 15.99 -7.92
C ASN A 240 15.97 15.55 -7.77
N LYS A 241 16.28 14.25 -7.86
CA LYS A 241 17.66 13.73 -7.86
C LYS A 241 18.17 13.54 -9.28
N SER A 242 17.30 13.12 -10.20
CA SER A 242 17.59 12.94 -11.61
C SER A 242 16.41 13.38 -12.46
N PHE A 243 16.45 14.62 -12.96
CA PHE A 243 15.35 15.23 -13.71
C PHE A 243 14.99 14.52 -15.02
N THR A 244 15.89 13.72 -15.58
CA THR A 244 15.67 12.96 -16.81
C THR A 244 15.24 11.52 -16.54
N SER A 245 15.23 11.08 -15.28
CA SER A 245 14.92 9.70 -14.92
C SER A 245 13.41 9.47 -14.99
N PRO A 246 12.96 8.44 -15.73
CA PRO A 246 11.56 8.00 -15.71
C PRO A 246 11.16 7.31 -14.40
N LEU A 247 12.14 6.91 -13.58
CA LEU A 247 11.89 6.24 -12.30
C LEU A 247 11.49 7.26 -11.23
N GLY A 248 10.55 6.87 -10.38
CA GLY A 248 10.11 7.66 -9.23
C GLY A 248 11.12 7.65 -8.08
N LEU A 249 10.96 8.63 -7.18
CA LEU A 249 11.70 8.66 -5.91
C LEU A 249 11.08 7.72 -4.89
N GLY A 250 11.92 7.03 -4.12
CA GLY A 250 11.46 6.27 -2.97
C GLY A 250 10.85 7.20 -1.92
N LEU A 251 9.88 6.69 -1.16
CA LEU A 251 9.11 7.47 -0.18
C LEU A 251 9.97 8.39 0.70
N CYS A 252 11.12 7.90 1.15
CA CYS A 252 11.97 8.60 2.10
C CYS A 252 13.25 9.18 1.46
N ASP A 253 13.37 9.23 0.14
CA ASP A 253 14.60 9.67 -0.53
C ASP A 253 14.94 11.14 -0.27
N ASN A 254 13.93 11.97 0.01
CA ASN A 254 14.10 13.37 0.36
C ASN A 254 14.29 13.62 1.86
N CYS A 255 13.86 12.70 2.73
CA CYS A 255 13.85 12.88 4.19
C CYS A 255 14.72 11.87 4.96
N ARG A 256 15.75 11.30 4.31
CA ARG A 256 16.65 10.30 4.94
C ARG A 256 17.34 10.80 6.22
N SER A 257 17.68 12.08 6.29
CA SER A 257 18.28 12.68 7.50
C SER A 257 17.34 12.59 8.70
N ILE A 258 16.04 12.81 8.50
CA ILE A 258 15.04 12.72 9.57
C ILE A 258 14.92 11.27 10.06
N LEU A 259 14.98 10.29 9.16
CA LEU A 259 15.03 8.88 9.54
C LEU A 259 16.28 8.56 10.38
N ASP A 260 17.44 9.10 9.98
CA ASP A 260 18.67 8.93 10.74
C ASP A 260 18.54 9.57 12.14
N ASP A 261 17.92 10.76 12.25
CA ASP A 261 17.68 11.44 13.53
C ASP A 261 16.70 10.66 14.44
N ILE A 262 15.63 10.08 13.88
CA ILE A 262 14.73 9.17 14.60
C ILE A 262 15.50 7.99 15.16
N ASN A 263 16.32 7.35 14.33
CA ASN A 263 17.10 6.18 14.72
C ASN A 263 18.15 6.50 15.79
N VAL A 264 18.86 7.62 15.64
CA VAL A 264 19.84 8.09 16.64
C VAL A 264 19.16 8.42 17.97
N THR A 265 17.97 9.02 17.93
CA THR A 265 17.18 9.33 19.14
C THR A 265 16.74 8.06 19.85
N GLN A 266 16.22 7.08 19.11
CA GLN A 266 15.83 5.77 19.64
C GLN A 266 17.01 5.02 20.27
N ASP A 267 18.14 5.01 19.56
CA ASP A 267 19.36 4.37 20.04
C ASP A 267 19.90 5.06 21.30
N GLY A 268 19.95 6.39 21.29
CA GLY A 268 20.36 7.19 22.45
C GLY A 268 19.49 6.92 23.67
N PHE A 269 18.16 6.85 23.51
CA PHE A 269 17.24 6.54 24.60
C PHE A 269 17.47 5.14 25.16
N TYR A 270 17.60 4.13 24.29
CA TYR A 270 17.94 2.77 24.71
C TYR A 270 19.25 2.73 25.52
N TRP A 271 20.26 3.50 25.11
CA TRP A 271 21.52 3.59 25.84
C TRP A 271 21.42 4.33 27.17
N ASP A 272 20.62 5.39 27.25
CA ASP A 272 20.36 6.10 28.50
C ASP A 272 19.71 5.15 29.52
N VAL A 273 18.73 4.36 29.09
CA VAL A 273 18.10 3.32 29.93
C VAL A 273 19.09 2.23 30.33
N LYS A 274 19.90 1.73 29.38
CA LYS A 274 20.88 0.67 29.64
C LYS A 274 22.00 1.10 30.57
N THR A 275 22.47 2.34 30.45
CA THR A 275 23.57 2.89 31.27
C THR A 275 23.10 3.51 32.57
N GLY A 276 21.85 3.97 32.61
CA GLY A 276 21.17 4.54 33.77
C GLY A 276 20.71 3.51 34.81
N ARG A 277 21.11 2.24 34.68
CA ARG A 277 20.95 1.26 35.77
C ARG A 277 21.60 1.80 37.05
N ARG A 278 20.91 1.60 38.17
CA ARG A 278 21.33 2.11 39.48
C ARG A 278 22.73 1.59 39.80
N ARG A 279 23.65 2.50 40.11
CA ARG A 279 24.99 2.17 40.60
C ARG A 279 25.22 2.85 41.93
N VAL A 280 25.68 2.09 42.92
CA VAL A 280 26.01 2.57 44.25
C VAL A 280 27.47 2.26 44.49
N THR A 281 28.25 3.29 44.76
CA THR A 281 29.64 3.09 45.20
C THR A 281 29.63 2.54 46.61
N ILE A 282 30.46 1.53 46.87
CA ILE A 282 30.64 0.98 48.21
C ILE A 282 32.13 0.96 48.56
N PRO A 283 32.48 1.16 49.84
CA PRO A 283 33.83 0.89 50.31
C PRO A 283 34.22 -0.55 49.95
N GLN A 284 35.45 -0.73 49.45
CA GLN A 284 35.97 -2.04 49.08
C GLN A 284 35.91 -3.07 50.24
N SER A 285 35.93 -2.61 51.49
CA SER A 285 35.79 -3.44 52.69
C SER A 285 34.39 -4.07 52.87
N TRP A 286 33.37 -3.60 52.16
CA TRP A 286 31.97 -4.07 52.27
C TRP A 286 31.64 -5.20 51.27
N VAL A 287 32.54 -5.49 50.34
CA VAL A 287 32.41 -6.63 49.43
C VAL A 287 32.59 -7.93 50.23
N ARG A 288 31.77 -8.95 49.95
CA ARG A 288 31.76 -10.21 50.70
C ARG A 288 33.17 -10.84 50.72
N ARG A 289 33.70 -11.06 51.93
CA ARG A 289 34.99 -11.72 52.14
C ARG A 289 34.81 -13.22 52.01
N GLN A 290 35.29 -13.82 50.92
CA GLN A 290 35.45 -15.28 50.88
C GLN A 290 36.75 -15.62 51.60
N THR A 291 36.64 -16.12 52.83
CA THR A 291 37.79 -16.45 53.68
C THR A 291 38.38 -17.82 53.34
N GLN A 292 37.65 -18.67 52.62
CA GLN A 292 38.05 -20.03 52.25
C GLN A 292 37.56 -20.44 50.86
N ILE A 293 38.46 -20.98 50.03
CA ILE A 293 38.14 -21.80 48.84
C ILE A 293 38.74 -23.18 49.10
N ASN A 294 37.92 -24.24 48.99
CA ASN A 294 38.36 -25.63 49.18
C ASN A 294 39.15 -25.88 50.48
N GLY A 295 38.76 -25.23 51.58
CA GLY A 295 39.39 -25.39 52.90
C GLY A 295 40.73 -24.65 53.09
N ASN A 296 41.23 -23.94 52.07
CA ASN A 296 42.45 -23.15 52.17
C ASN A 296 42.15 -21.66 52.41
N PRO A 297 42.82 -21.01 53.37
CA PRO A 297 42.65 -19.58 53.61
C PRO A 297 43.23 -18.75 52.46
N ILE A 298 42.44 -17.82 51.94
CA ILE A 298 42.85 -16.89 50.88
C ILE A 298 43.55 -15.68 51.53
N PRO A 299 44.68 -15.16 51.01
CA PRO A 299 45.31 -13.93 51.49
C PRO A 299 44.34 -12.73 51.48
N GLU A 300 44.39 -11.84 52.48
CA GLU A 300 43.41 -10.75 52.65
C GLU A 300 43.30 -9.83 51.41
N SER A 301 44.39 -9.66 50.66
CA SER A 301 44.42 -8.91 49.38
C SER A 301 43.68 -9.59 48.22
N GLN A 302 43.27 -10.85 48.39
CA GLN A 302 42.61 -11.70 47.38
C GLN A 302 41.24 -12.25 47.87
N GLN A 303 40.81 -11.92 49.10
CA GLN A 303 39.52 -12.35 49.69
C GLN A 303 38.28 -11.62 49.12
N MET A 304 38.49 -10.69 48.19
CA MET A 304 37.45 -9.85 47.61
C MET A 304 36.83 -10.57 46.41
N TYR A 305 35.61 -11.08 46.54
CA TYR A 305 34.90 -11.65 45.39
C TYR A 305 33.77 -10.72 44.94
N TRP A 306 33.82 -10.35 43.66
CA TRP A 306 32.76 -9.65 42.95
C TRP A 306 31.81 -10.69 42.38
N ASP A 307 30.51 -10.59 42.68
CA ASP A 307 29.50 -11.38 42.01
C ASP A 307 29.27 -10.79 40.62
N THR A 308 29.51 -11.58 39.57
CA THR A 308 29.36 -11.15 38.19
C THR A 308 27.91 -10.83 37.81
N ASP A 309 26.94 -11.24 38.61
CA ASP A 309 25.50 -10.96 38.43
C ASP A 309 25.00 -9.73 39.21
N ASP A 310 25.86 -9.04 39.97
CA ASP A 310 25.48 -7.89 40.80
C ASP A 310 25.59 -6.57 40.00
N ASP A 311 24.47 -6.03 39.51
CA ASP A 311 24.45 -4.86 38.62
C ASP A 311 24.40 -3.50 39.36
N VAL A 312 24.31 -3.54 40.69
CA VAL A 312 24.05 -2.36 41.53
C VAL A 312 25.30 -1.78 42.17
N PHE A 313 26.29 -2.58 42.58
CA PHE A 313 27.40 -2.06 43.38
C PHE A 313 28.64 -1.72 42.54
N VAL A 314 29.46 -0.75 42.96
CA VAL A 314 30.76 -0.47 42.33
C VAL A 314 31.79 -0.26 43.44
N PRO A 315 32.75 -1.17 43.65
CA PRO A 315 33.76 -0.99 44.68
C PRO A 315 34.72 0.12 44.27
N VAL A 316 34.95 1.08 45.17
CA VAL A 316 35.95 2.14 44.98
C VAL A 316 37.03 1.98 46.05
N ASN A 317 38.29 2.21 45.67
CA ASN A 317 39.43 2.26 46.61
C ASN A 317 39.25 3.45 47.55
N ALA A 318 38.53 3.22 48.64
CA ALA A 318 38.32 4.17 49.72
C ALA A 318 39.11 3.72 50.96
N ARG A 319 39.44 4.67 51.83
CA ARG A 319 40.06 4.34 53.13
C ARG A 319 39.11 3.48 53.95
N MET A 320 39.69 2.61 54.78
CA MET A 320 39.01 1.51 55.48
C MET A 320 38.19 2.02 56.67
N ASP A 321 37.17 2.83 56.39
CA ASP A 321 36.18 3.46 57.30
C ASP A 321 35.46 4.67 56.65
N ASP A 322 35.79 5.00 55.40
CA ASP A 322 35.26 6.20 54.75
C ASP A 322 33.84 5.96 54.20
N SER A 323 32.84 6.25 55.03
CA SER A 323 31.42 6.25 54.63
C SER A 323 31.11 7.26 53.53
N SER A 324 32.01 8.21 53.22
CA SER A 324 31.86 9.11 52.07
C SER A 324 32.03 8.39 50.73
N ALA A 325 32.55 7.16 50.72
CA ALA A 325 32.58 6.29 49.54
C ALA A 325 31.24 5.62 49.23
N PHE A 326 30.24 5.74 50.10
CA PHE A 326 28.86 5.38 49.79
C PHE A 326 28.17 6.53 49.07
N LYS A 327 28.13 6.47 47.74
CA LYS A 327 27.42 7.46 46.91
C LYS A 327 26.52 6.78 45.91
N ASP A 328 25.30 7.29 45.81
CA ASP A 328 24.41 6.99 44.71
C ASP A 328 24.96 7.66 43.43
N LEU A 329 25.30 6.85 42.43
CA LEU A 329 25.76 7.29 41.12
C LEU A 329 24.64 7.19 40.07
N THR A 330 23.39 7.06 40.50
CA THR A 330 22.25 7.00 39.59
C THR A 330 22.16 8.29 38.78
N ILE A 331 22.12 8.14 37.47
CA ILE A 331 21.88 9.23 36.53
C ILE A 331 20.39 9.22 36.20
N ASN A 332 19.74 10.38 36.29
CA ASN A 332 18.35 10.50 35.86
C ASN A 332 18.26 10.25 34.35
N ILE A 333 17.46 9.27 33.95
CA ILE A 333 17.18 8.98 32.54
C ILE A 333 16.37 10.14 31.97
N ARG A 334 16.80 10.66 30.81
CA ARG A 334 16.22 11.85 30.15
C ARG A 334 14.95 11.53 29.37
N THR A 335 14.03 10.80 29.98
CA THR A 335 12.83 10.26 29.31
C THR A 335 12.01 11.36 28.64
N ASP A 336 11.71 12.45 29.35
CA ASP A 336 10.90 13.55 28.81
C ASP A 336 11.57 14.23 27.60
N GLN A 337 12.90 14.42 27.65
CA GLN A 337 13.65 15.03 26.54
C GLN A 337 13.69 14.11 25.32
N TYR A 338 13.90 12.79 25.53
CA TYR A 338 13.88 11.82 24.43
C TYR A 338 12.49 11.67 23.83
N GLN A 339 11.43 11.67 24.64
CA GLN A 339 10.06 11.63 24.14
C GLN A 339 9.74 12.89 23.33
N ALA A 340 10.09 14.07 23.82
CA ALA A 340 9.87 15.32 23.10
C ALA A 340 10.66 15.36 21.76
N ALA A 341 11.92 14.92 21.76
CA ALA A 341 12.72 14.83 20.55
C ALA A 341 12.15 13.83 19.53
N MET A 342 11.73 12.65 20.00
CA MET A 342 11.11 11.63 19.15
C MET A 342 9.80 12.14 18.53
N SER A 343 8.92 12.77 19.31
CA SER A 343 7.69 13.38 18.81
C SER A 343 7.98 14.45 17.76
N TYR A 344 8.96 15.33 18.00
CA TYR A 344 9.37 16.34 17.02
C TYR A 344 9.81 15.72 15.69
N PHE A 345 10.73 14.76 15.71
CA PHE A 345 11.22 14.14 14.47
C PHE A 345 10.15 13.31 13.75
N LEU A 346 9.23 12.68 14.49
CA LEU A 346 8.11 11.97 13.88
C LEU A 346 7.11 12.93 13.22
N HIS A 347 6.86 14.11 13.78
CA HIS A 347 6.03 15.14 13.13
C HIS A 347 6.67 15.70 11.86
N GLU A 348 7.97 16.00 11.91
CA GLU A 348 8.71 16.42 10.71
C GLU A 348 8.66 15.32 9.64
N PHE A 349 8.80 14.06 10.05
CA PHE A 349 8.69 12.93 9.14
C PHE A 349 7.29 12.78 8.53
N GLU A 350 6.22 12.90 9.34
CA GLU A 350 4.82 12.91 8.88
C GLU A 350 4.60 13.97 7.79
N ASN A 351 5.05 15.19 8.04
CA ASN A 351 4.93 16.31 7.09
C ASN A 351 5.68 16.05 5.78
N GLU A 352 6.92 15.57 5.84
CA GLU A 352 7.75 15.32 4.65
C GLU A 352 7.20 14.21 3.74
N ILE A 353 6.54 13.21 4.30
CA ILE A 353 5.92 12.13 3.51
C ILE A 353 4.44 12.41 3.16
N GLY A 354 3.93 13.59 3.52
CA GLY A 354 2.57 14.02 3.22
C GLY A 354 1.50 13.28 4.03
N LEU A 355 1.81 12.86 5.26
CA LEU A 355 0.83 12.34 6.22
C LEU A 355 0.44 13.44 7.20
N SER A 356 -0.83 13.45 7.60
CA SER A 356 -1.31 14.35 8.63
C SER A 356 -0.69 14.04 10.00
N GLU A 357 -0.50 15.09 10.79
CA GLU A 357 0.01 15.01 12.15
C GLU A 357 -0.80 14.00 12.99
N GLY A 358 -0.10 13.21 13.81
CA GLY A 358 -0.73 12.19 14.65
C GLY A 358 -0.76 10.79 14.03
N THR A 359 -0.33 10.62 12.77
CA THR A 359 -0.35 9.30 12.12
C THR A 359 0.56 8.27 12.81
N PHE A 360 1.74 8.67 13.26
CA PHE A 360 2.69 7.88 14.05
C PHE A 360 2.86 8.41 15.48
N THR A 361 2.44 9.66 15.73
CA THR A 361 2.65 10.37 16.99
C THR A 361 1.44 10.36 17.93
N ALA A 362 0.24 10.01 17.46
CA ALA A 362 -0.97 10.15 18.28
C ALA A 362 -0.97 9.22 19.50
N THR A 363 -1.07 9.85 20.67
CA THR A 363 -1.69 9.24 21.85
C THR A 363 -3.21 9.52 21.74
N PRO A 364 -4.10 8.53 21.90
CA PRO A 364 -5.53 8.75 21.72
C PRO A 364 -6.07 9.67 22.83
N THR A 365 -6.20 10.97 22.56
CA THR A 365 -6.85 11.92 23.45
C THR A 365 -8.10 12.52 22.79
N GLY A 366 -9.26 12.02 23.21
CA GLY A 366 -10.58 12.61 22.96
C GLY A 366 -11.45 11.86 21.95
N ILE A 367 -12.77 11.94 22.14
CA ILE A 367 -13.77 11.56 21.12
C ILE A 367 -13.75 12.68 20.07
N GLN A 368 -13.02 12.48 18.98
CA GLN A 368 -13.09 13.39 17.84
C GLN A 368 -14.36 13.11 17.03
N THR A 369 -15.07 14.17 16.63
CA THR A 369 -16.22 14.08 15.72
C THR A 369 -15.73 13.73 14.31
N ALA A 370 -16.52 13.00 13.52
CA ALA A 370 -16.13 12.54 12.18
C ALA A 370 -15.60 13.68 11.28
N THR A 371 -16.23 14.84 11.31
CA THR A 371 -15.81 16.03 10.54
C THR A 371 -14.47 16.63 11.02
N GLY A 372 -14.15 16.52 12.31
CA GLY A 372 -12.83 16.90 12.87
C GLY A 372 -11.72 15.95 12.43
N VAL A 373 -12.04 14.66 12.32
CA VAL A 373 -11.13 13.62 11.80
C VAL A 373 -10.87 13.81 10.30
N VAL A 374 -11.87 14.20 9.52
CA VAL A 374 -11.69 14.45 8.07
C VAL A 374 -10.84 15.70 7.82
N SER A 375 -11.10 16.80 8.55
CA SER A 375 -10.33 18.05 8.39
C SER A 375 -8.88 17.91 8.88
N SER A 376 -8.62 17.18 9.96
CA SER A 376 -7.25 16.89 10.42
C SER A 376 -6.48 15.99 9.44
N ASN A 377 -7.16 15.11 8.70
CA ASN A 377 -6.54 14.20 7.73
C ASN A 377 -6.38 14.76 6.29
N SER A 378 -6.55 16.07 6.10
CA SER A 378 -6.51 16.71 4.78
C SER A 378 -5.19 16.49 4.01
N MET A 379 -4.03 16.54 4.70
CA MET A 379 -2.73 16.28 4.06
C MET A 379 -2.64 14.85 3.56
N THR A 380 -3.01 13.88 4.41
CA THR A 380 -3.10 12.46 4.03
C THR A 380 -4.01 12.26 2.81
N TYR A 381 -5.13 12.98 2.73
CA TYR A 381 -6.06 12.90 1.61
C TYR A 381 -5.44 13.39 0.28
N GLN A 382 -4.76 14.54 0.30
CA GLN A 382 -4.09 15.08 -0.89
C GLN A 382 -2.99 14.15 -1.39
N THR A 383 -2.19 13.62 -0.46
CA THR A 383 -1.15 12.63 -0.78
C THR A 383 -1.79 11.37 -1.37
N ARG A 384 -2.80 10.80 -0.71
CA ARG A 384 -3.52 9.62 -1.21
C ARG A 384 -4.04 9.85 -2.63
N SER A 385 -4.69 10.98 -2.89
CA SER A 385 -5.23 11.30 -4.21
C SER A 385 -4.13 11.32 -5.29
N SER A 386 -2.96 11.87 -4.99
CA SER A 386 -1.82 11.88 -5.91
C SER A 386 -1.30 10.47 -6.21
N TYR A 387 -1.27 9.60 -5.20
CA TYR A 387 -0.89 8.19 -5.36
C TYR A 387 -1.96 7.41 -6.14
N LEU A 388 -3.24 7.67 -5.90
CA LEU A 388 -4.35 7.02 -6.60
C LEU A 388 -4.27 7.28 -8.10
N THR A 389 -3.98 8.50 -8.54
CA THR A 389 -3.79 8.79 -9.98
C THR A 389 -2.71 7.91 -10.62
N GLN A 390 -1.60 7.63 -9.91
CA GLN A 390 -0.56 6.74 -10.45
C GLN A 390 -0.98 5.26 -10.40
N VAL A 391 -1.76 4.86 -9.39
CA VAL A 391 -2.29 3.50 -9.27
C VAL A 391 -3.35 3.23 -10.32
N GLU A 392 -4.24 4.18 -10.60
CA GLU A 392 -5.25 4.13 -11.68
C GLU A 392 -4.57 3.92 -13.02
N ASP A 393 -3.59 4.76 -13.38
CA ASP A 393 -2.82 4.60 -14.62
C ASP A 393 -2.12 3.22 -14.70
N THR A 394 -1.57 2.73 -13.59
CA THR A 394 -0.97 1.39 -13.55
C THR A 394 -2.01 0.28 -13.75
N ILE A 395 -3.20 0.40 -13.16
CA ILE A 395 -4.29 -0.56 -13.32
C ILE A 395 -4.78 -0.55 -14.76
N ASP A 396 -4.92 0.63 -15.37
CA ASP A 396 -5.33 0.78 -16.77
C ASP A 396 -4.34 0.08 -17.69
N GLN A 397 -3.04 0.36 -17.53
CA GLN A 397 -1.98 -0.32 -18.28
C GLN A 397 -2.00 -1.85 -18.07
N LEU A 398 -2.30 -2.33 -16.86
CA LEU A 398 -2.40 -3.76 -16.57
C LEU A 398 -3.57 -4.41 -17.31
N VAL A 399 -4.75 -3.77 -17.28
CA VAL A 399 -5.93 -4.28 -17.98
C VAL A 399 -5.70 -4.26 -19.49
N TYR A 400 -5.11 -3.21 -20.04
CA TYR A 400 -4.73 -3.17 -21.46
C TYR A 400 -3.76 -4.30 -21.82
N ALA A 401 -2.71 -4.51 -21.02
CA ALA A 401 -1.76 -5.59 -21.25
C ALA A 401 -2.42 -6.98 -21.18
N ILE A 402 -3.35 -7.20 -20.24
CA ILE A 402 -4.14 -8.45 -20.16
C ILE A 402 -5.02 -8.62 -21.39
N ALA A 403 -5.74 -7.57 -21.81
CA ALA A 403 -6.64 -7.61 -22.95
C ALA A 403 -5.88 -7.87 -24.28
N GLU A 404 -4.68 -7.31 -24.44
CA GLU A 404 -3.78 -7.60 -25.56
C GLU A 404 -3.34 -9.07 -25.58
N LEU A 405 -3.01 -9.67 -24.42
CA LEU A 405 -2.67 -11.10 -24.33
C LEU A 405 -3.88 -11.99 -24.66
N LEU A 406 -5.07 -11.63 -24.18
CA LEU A 406 -6.31 -12.37 -24.48
C LEU A 406 -6.67 -12.35 -25.97
N GLN A 407 -6.32 -11.27 -26.68
CA GLN A 407 -6.53 -11.15 -28.13
C GLN A 407 -5.49 -11.91 -28.98
N THR A 408 -4.36 -12.30 -28.39
CA THR A 408 -3.24 -12.91 -29.12
C THR A 408 -3.42 -14.43 -29.22
N PRO A 409 -3.80 -15.01 -30.38
CA PRO A 409 -4.16 -16.42 -30.49
C PRO A 409 -2.96 -17.36 -30.27
N GLU A 410 -1.75 -16.94 -30.65
CA GLU A 410 -0.53 -17.76 -30.61
C GLU A 410 -0.10 -18.14 -29.19
N LEU A 411 -0.64 -17.48 -28.17
CA LEU A 411 -0.32 -17.74 -26.76
C LEU A 411 -1.13 -18.90 -26.15
N TRP A 412 -2.16 -19.38 -26.85
CA TRP A 412 -3.12 -20.36 -26.32
C TRP A 412 -3.00 -21.72 -27.01
N SER A 413 -3.24 -22.80 -26.28
CA SER A 413 -3.15 -24.17 -26.81
C SER A 413 -4.13 -24.47 -27.93
N ASP A 414 -5.30 -23.81 -27.94
CA ASP A 414 -6.33 -23.92 -28.97
C ASP A 414 -6.13 -22.95 -30.14
N GLN A 415 -5.11 -22.08 -30.08
CA GLN A 415 -4.80 -21.06 -31.09
C GLN A 415 -5.99 -20.14 -31.38
N GLN A 416 -6.82 -19.85 -30.37
CA GLN A 416 -7.95 -18.95 -30.48
C GLN A 416 -7.83 -17.79 -29.50
N PRO A 417 -8.25 -16.56 -29.88
CA PRO A 417 -8.33 -15.46 -28.94
C PRO A 417 -9.39 -15.75 -27.88
N LYS A 418 -9.09 -15.41 -26.63
CA LYS A 418 -10.01 -15.59 -25.49
C LYS A 418 -10.95 -14.40 -25.31
N TRP A 419 -10.59 -13.25 -25.88
CA TRP A 419 -11.43 -12.07 -25.96
C TRP A 419 -11.08 -11.29 -27.24
N THR A 420 -12.06 -10.58 -27.79
CA THR A 420 -11.88 -9.69 -28.95
C THR A 420 -12.69 -8.44 -28.70
N GLY A 421 -12.05 -7.28 -28.74
CA GLY A 421 -12.74 -6.00 -28.56
C GLY A 421 -11.82 -4.83 -28.85
N ASP A 422 -12.40 -3.63 -28.93
CA ASP A 422 -11.66 -2.42 -29.23
C ASP A 422 -11.09 -1.80 -27.95
N LEU A 423 -9.77 -1.85 -27.80
CA LEU A 423 -9.03 -1.32 -26.66
C LEU A 423 -9.16 0.20 -26.51
N ASP A 424 -9.36 0.95 -27.60
CA ASP A 424 -9.51 2.40 -27.52
C ASP A 424 -10.92 2.81 -27.04
N SER A 425 -11.89 1.89 -27.12
CA SER A 425 -13.25 2.07 -26.58
C SER A 425 -13.41 1.56 -25.14
N LEU A 426 -12.38 0.89 -24.61
CA LEU A 426 -12.40 0.28 -23.29
C LEU A 426 -12.35 1.35 -22.19
N VAL A 427 -13.37 1.36 -21.34
CA VAL A 427 -13.46 2.25 -20.17
C VAL A 427 -13.24 1.41 -18.93
N ILE A 428 -12.22 1.78 -18.15
CA ILE A 428 -11.82 1.11 -16.92
C ILE A 428 -12.17 2.05 -15.76
N THR A 429 -12.87 1.53 -14.77
CA THR A 429 -13.35 2.29 -13.61
C THR A 429 -12.94 1.56 -12.34
N PRO A 430 -11.74 1.85 -11.79
CA PRO A 430 -11.35 1.38 -10.47
C PRO A 430 -12.21 2.06 -9.38
N ASP A 431 -12.72 1.27 -8.44
CA ASP A 431 -13.38 1.74 -7.21
C ASP A 431 -12.50 1.37 -6.02
N PHE A 432 -11.93 2.37 -5.35
CA PHE A 432 -11.03 2.18 -4.21
C PHE A 432 -11.76 2.11 -2.85
N ASN A 433 -13.10 2.13 -2.85
CA ASN A 433 -13.95 2.09 -1.65
C ASN A 433 -13.60 3.16 -0.60
N ASP A 434 -13.90 4.42 -0.92
CA ASP A 434 -13.58 5.61 -0.12
C ASP A 434 -14.41 5.82 1.16
N GLY A 435 -15.20 4.82 1.57
CA GLY A 435 -16.20 4.93 2.64
C GLY A 435 -15.66 5.31 4.02
N ILE A 436 -14.36 5.20 4.27
CA ILE A 436 -13.71 5.59 5.54
C ILE A 436 -13.42 7.11 5.60
N PHE A 437 -13.28 7.79 4.47
CA PHE A 437 -12.74 9.15 4.40
C PHE A 437 -13.73 10.22 3.94
N VAL A 438 -14.87 9.82 3.40
CA VAL A 438 -15.97 10.73 3.08
C VAL A 438 -16.92 10.78 4.28
N ASP A 439 -17.21 11.98 4.78
CA ASP A 439 -18.27 12.20 5.77
C ASP A 439 -19.61 11.91 5.10
N GLN A 440 -20.02 10.64 5.13
CA GLN A 440 -21.24 10.15 4.49
C GLN A 440 -22.47 10.89 5.02
N ASP A 441 -22.47 11.30 6.29
CA ASP A 441 -23.56 12.09 6.86
C ASP A 441 -23.62 13.50 6.26
N ALA A 442 -22.48 14.16 6.07
CA ALA A 442 -22.41 15.47 5.43
C ALA A 442 -22.77 15.40 3.94
N GLN A 443 -22.27 14.39 3.22
CA GLN A 443 -22.62 14.14 1.82
C GLN A 443 -24.12 13.87 1.67
N PHE A 444 -24.67 12.98 2.49
CA PHE A 444 -26.09 12.66 2.49
C PHE A 444 -26.96 13.89 2.76
N LYS A 445 -26.57 14.74 3.73
CA LYS A 445 -27.29 16.00 4.02
C LYS A 445 -27.25 16.97 2.84
N ASN A 446 -26.10 17.13 2.19
CA ASN A 446 -25.95 18.00 1.02
C ASN A 446 -26.76 17.47 -0.16
N ASP A 447 -26.67 16.18 -0.45
CA ASP A 447 -27.41 15.53 -1.53
C ASP A 447 -28.92 15.57 -1.26
N LEU A 448 -29.36 15.41 -0.01
CA LEU A 448 -30.77 15.55 0.38
C LEU A 448 -31.26 16.99 0.19
N SER A 449 -30.42 17.98 0.51
CA SER A 449 -30.71 19.39 0.24
C SER A 449 -30.81 19.67 -1.27
N ALA A 450 -29.91 19.12 -2.08
CA ALA A 450 -29.93 19.26 -3.54
C ALA A 450 -31.16 18.59 -4.16
N LEU A 451 -31.55 17.42 -3.66
CA LEU A 451 -32.76 16.71 -4.05
C LEU A 451 -34.01 17.53 -3.72
N ASN A 452 -34.10 18.05 -2.50
CA ASN A 452 -35.23 18.90 -2.06
C ASN A 452 -35.31 20.21 -2.84
N ALA A 453 -34.16 20.76 -3.28
CA ALA A 453 -34.08 21.94 -4.12
C ALA A 453 -34.37 21.67 -5.61
N GLY A 454 -34.56 20.41 -6.01
CA GLY A 454 -34.77 20.02 -7.41
C GLY A 454 -33.52 20.11 -8.29
N ALA A 455 -32.33 20.27 -7.70
CA ALA A 455 -31.06 20.37 -8.41
C ALA A 455 -30.44 18.99 -8.72
N MET A 456 -30.94 17.92 -8.11
CA MET A 456 -30.44 16.55 -8.29
C MET A 456 -31.60 15.59 -8.62
N PRO A 457 -31.46 14.71 -9.64
CA PRO A 457 -32.41 13.64 -9.90
C PRO A 457 -32.47 12.61 -8.75
N ILE A 458 -33.66 12.03 -8.49
CA ILE A 458 -33.83 10.96 -7.49
C ILE A 458 -32.93 9.76 -7.80
N THR A 459 -32.76 9.44 -9.09
CA THR A 459 -31.87 8.35 -9.54
C THR A 459 -30.43 8.58 -9.12
N GLU A 460 -29.91 9.79 -9.29
CA GLU A 460 -28.53 10.12 -8.91
C GLU A 460 -28.37 10.17 -7.39
N PHE A 461 -29.40 10.65 -6.68
CA PHE A 461 -29.43 10.60 -5.21
C PHE A 461 -29.35 9.16 -4.68
N THR A 462 -30.13 8.24 -5.25
CA THR A 462 -30.17 6.84 -4.79
C THR A 462 -28.90 6.08 -5.15
N LYS A 463 -28.34 6.27 -6.35
CA LYS A 463 -27.04 5.71 -6.74
C LYS A 463 -25.94 6.15 -5.78
N ARG A 464 -25.82 7.47 -5.57
CA ARG A 464 -24.70 8.06 -4.84
C ARG A 464 -24.73 7.81 -3.34
N ASN A 465 -25.91 7.74 -2.72
CA ASN A 465 -26.04 7.58 -1.26
C ASN A 465 -26.27 6.13 -0.82
N TYR A 466 -26.71 5.24 -1.73
CA TYR A 466 -27.01 3.84 -1.40
C TYR A 466 -26.18 2.83 -2.20
N ASN A 467 -25.17 3.28 -2.96
CA ASN A 467 -24.29 2.43 -3.79
C ASN A 467 -25.04 1.47 -4.73
N LEU A 468 -26.17 1.91 -5.28
CA LEU A 468 -26.98 1.11 -6.20
C LEU A 468 -26.42 1.20 -7.62
N SER A 469 -26.44 0.08 -8.35
CA SER A 469 -26.17 0.08 -9.80
C SER A 469 -27.22 0.90 -10.57
N ASP A 470 -26.92 1.27 -11.82
CA ASP A 470 -27.85 2.03 -12.67
C ASP A 470 -29.22 1.33 -12.79
N ASP A 471 -29.21 0.00 -12.96
CA ASP A 471 -30.41 -0.81 -13.06
C ASP A 471 -31.19 -0.91 -11.74
N GLU A 472 -30.51 -0.98 -10.60
CA GLU A 472 -31.14 -1.04 -9.28
C GLU A 472 -31.73 0.31 -8.87
N ALA A 473 -31.02 1.40 -9.14
CA ALA A 473 -31.50 2.74 -8.89
C ALA A 473 -32.75 3.05 -9.73
N ALA A 474 -32.78 2.60 -10.99
CA ALA A 474 -33.97 2.72 -11.85
C ALA A 474 -35.18 1.99 -11.26
N LYS A 475 -34.99 0.74 -10.77
CA LYS A 475 -36.05 -0.03 -10.11
C LYS A 475 -36.57 0.65 -8.84
N TRP A 476 -35.70 1.24 -8.05
CA TRP A 476 -36.09 1.98 -6.84
C TRP A 476 -36.94 3.21 -7.16
N VAL A 477 -36.56 3.96 -8.20
CA VAL A 477 -37.36 5.11 -8.64
C VAL A 477 -38.70 4.67 -9.21
N GLU A 478 -38.74 3.57 -9.96
CA GLU A 478 -39.99 3.01 -10.47
C GLU A 478 -40.90 2.55 -9.31
N GLN A 479 -40.35 1.91 -8.28
CA GLN A 479 -41.10 1.54 -7.08
C GLN A 479 -41.66 2.78 -6.36
N LEU A 480 -40.86 3.81 -6.16
CA LEU A 480 -41.30 5.08 -5.56
C LEU A 480 -42.42 5.75 -6.37
N GLN A 481 -42.37 5.67 -7.70
CA GLN A 481 -43.43 6.18 -8.57
C GLN A 481 -44.73 5.37 -8.42
N ARG A 482 -44.65 4.03 -8.33
CA ARG A 482 -45.82 3.17 -8.08
C ARG A 482 -46.45 3.45 -6.70
N GLU A 483 -45.63 3.65 -5.68
CA GLU A 483 -46.10 4.00 -4.33
C GLU A 483 -46.79 5.37 -4.30
N LYS A 484 -46.24 6.38 -5.00
CA LYS A 484 -46.88 7.71 -5.15
C LYS A 484 -48.14 7.71 -6.02
N ALA A 485 -48.23 6.80 -6.99
CA ALA A 485 -49.36 6.69 -7.91
C ALA A 485 -50.58 5.98 -7.31
N THR A 486 -50.48 5.44 -6.08
CA THR A 486 -51.63 4.89 -5.37
C THR A 486 -52.29 6.00 -4.54
N PRO A 487 -53.44 6.55 -4.94
CA PRO A 487 -54.14 7.54 -4.12
C PRO A 487 -54.72 6.86 -2.88
N ALA A 488 -54.81 7.58 -1.76
CA ALA A 488 -55.61 7.15 -0.62
C ALA A 488 -57.03 6.77 -1.09
N PRO A 489 -57.64 5.68 -0.61
CA PRO A 489 -58.98 5.29 -1.03
C PRO A 489 -59.96 6.41 -0.70
N ASP A 490 -60.64 6.88 -1.75
CA ASP A 490 -61.65 7.92 -1.72
C ASP A 490 -62.78 7.52 -0.76
N PHE A 491 -62.87 8.18 0.39
CA PHE A 491 -63.83 7.88 1.45
C PHE A 491 -65.12 8.69 1.26
N GLU A 492 -65.62 8.81 0.03
CA GLU A 492 -66.91 9.44 -0.26
C GLU A 492 -67.76 8.61 -1.23
N GLN A 493 -68.61 7.75 -0.63
CA GLN A 493 -70.03 7.51 -0.99
C GLN A 493 -70.50 6.18 -0.40
N PHE A 494 -70.38 6.02 0.92
CA PHE A 494 -71.26 5.12 1.66
C PHE A 494 -72.27 5.99 2.40
N ASN A 495 -73.35 6.37 1.71
CA ASN A 495 -74.51 6.99 2.34
C ASN A 495 -75.56 5.89 2.60
N PRO A 496 -75.60 5.27 3.80
CA PRO A 496 -76.45 4.10 4.07
C PRO A 496 -77.94 4.45 4.15
N LEU A 497 -78.31 5.73 4.01
CA LEU A 497 -79.68 6.23 4.15
C LEU A 497 -80.43 6.35 2.81
N ALA A 498 -79.75 6.22 1.66
CA ALA A 498 -80.42 6.23 0.35
C ALA A 498 -81.06 4.87 -0.01
N ASP A 499 -80.52 3.76 0.49
CA ASP A 499 -81.02 2.41 0.17
C ASP A 499 -82.15 1.93 1.10
N MET A 500 -82.39 2.60 2.23
CA MET A 500 -83.54 2.30 3.10
C MET A 500 -84.85 2.98 2.67
N GLN A 501 -84.83 3.96 1.76
CA GLN A 501 -86.05 4.62 1.26
C GLN A 501 -86.70 3.91 0.07
N LYS A 502 -86.02 2.96 -0.60
CA LYS A 502 -86.61 2.18 -1.72
C LYS A 502 -87.31 0.88 -1.31
N GLN A 503 -87.24 0.46 -0.05
CA GLN A 503 -87.93 -0.74 0.45
C GLN A 503 -89.18 -0.46 1.31
N LYS A 504 -89.54 0.80 1.56
CA LYS A 504 -90.75 1.17 2.35
C LYS A 504 -91.99 1.53 1.52
N ASP A 505 -91.93 1.47 0.19
CA ASP A 505 -93.04 1.86 -0.70
C ASP A 505 -93.93 0.68 -1.16
N LYS A 506 -93.94 -0.42 -0.38
CA LYS A 506 -94.87 -1.56 -0.54
C LYS A 506 -95.26 -2.14 0.82
N GLY A 507 -96.31 -1.60 1.44
CA GLY A 507 -96.95 -2.19 2.62
C GLY A 507 -97.66 -1.15 3.49
N GLU A 508 -98.92 -0.87 3.16
CA GLU A 508 -99.81 0.09 3.82
C GLU A 508 -100.32 -0.37 5.20
N VAL A 509 -100.53 0.61 6.09
CA VAL A 509 -101.54 0.70 7.19
C VAL A 509 -101.36 -0.19 8.43
N ASP A 510 -101.08 0.40 9.60
CA ASP A 510 -102.08 0.68 10.68
C ASP A 510 -101.43 1.31 11.95
N GLY A 511 -102.20 2.13 12.68
CA GLY A 511 -102.15 2.17 14.17
C GLY A 511 -101.18 3.10 14.94
N SER A 512 -101.60 4.35 15.14
CA SER A 512 -101.70 5.10 16.43
C SER A 512 -100.53 5.28 17.45
N THR A 513 -100.35 6.55 17.81
CA THR A 513 -100.14 7.17 19.17
C THR A 513 -98.76 7.30 19.85
N THR A 514 -98.23 8.54 19.78
CA THR A 514 -97.79 9.49 20.85
C THR A 514 -96.59 9.28 21.81
N LYS A 515 -95.76 10.35 21.83
CA LYS A 515 -95.21 11.15 22.97
C LYS A 515 -93.81 10.82 23.53
N GLN A 516 -92.92 11.83 23.43
CA GLN A 516 -92.25 12.59 24.54
C GLN A 516 -90.96 11.90 25.02
N ASP A 517 -89.83 12.53 25.34
CA ASP A 517 -89.45 13.93 25.59
C ASP A 517 -87.90 13.94 25.77
N ASP A 518 -87.30 15.13 25.62
CA ASP A 518 -86.21 15.69 26.46
C ASP A 518 -84.82 14.98 26.53
N GLU A 519 -83.70 15.63 26.84
CA GLU A 519 -83.31 17.04 26.99
C GLU A 519 -81.78 17.11 26.93
N GLU A 520 -81.35 18.32 26.64
CA GLU A 520 -80.08 18.96 26.90
C GLU A 520 -79.33 18.61 28.21
N SER A 521 -78.03 18.41 28.01
CA SER A 521 -76.95 19.22 28.62
C SER A 521 -76.37 18.89 30.00
N LYS A 522 -75.07 19.24 30.05
CA LYS A 522 -74.27 19.79 31.14
C LYS A 522 -73.38 18.85 31.98
N GLN A 523 -72.09 19.11 31.73
CA GLN A 523 -71.07 19.60 32.65
C GLN A 523 -70.22 18.62 33.46
N ASP A 524 -68.93 18.85 33.25
CA ASP A 524 -67.84 18.97 34.23
C ASP A 524 -67.53 17.77 35.11
N SER A 525 -66.33 17.23 34.92
CA SER A 525 -65.21 17.45 35.86
C SER A 525 -63.87 17.24 35.17
#